data_AF-A0A7S3DYC5-F1
#
_entry.id   AF-A0A7S3DYC5-F1
#
_cell.length_a   1.000
_cell.length_b   1.000
_cell.length_c   1.000
_cell.angle_alpha   90.00
_cell.angle_beta   90.00
_cell.angle_gamma   90.00
#
_symmetry.space_group_name_H-M   'P 1'
#
loop_
_entity.id
_entity.type
_entity.pdbx_description
1 polymer ?
#
loop_
_entity_poly.entity_id
_entity_poly.type
_entity_poly.pdbx_seq_one_letter_code
_entity_poly.pdbx_strand_id
1 'polypeptide(L)'
;EAMLLNPPSVFRVLWKLIRPFIDKRTLRKISFLPRNFKECDILKERFNLDDLDTALGGRGDFPYDHDKYGAMMKAEDEVRKNRPPLIPPRPSTSSAEEDS
;
A
#
# COMPACT_ATOMS: atom_id res chain seq x y z
N GLU A 1 -1.49 2.20 6.86
CA GLU A 1 -1.37 3.68 6.83
C GLU A 1 -0.37 4.05 5.76
N ALA A 2 -0.30 5.30 5.33
CA ALA A 2 0.68 5.76 4.34
C ALA A 2 1.66 6.73 4.99
N MET A 3 2.95 6.47 4.83
CA MET A 3 4.02 7.33 5.34
C MET A 3 4.83 7.88 4.18
N LEU A 4 4.99 9.19 4.13
CA LEU A 4 5.83 9.85 3.15
C LEU A 4 7.16 10.23 3.80
N LEU A 5 8.23 9.55 3.40
CA LEU A 5 9.58 9.74 3.93
C LEU A 5 10.27 10.91 3.23
N ASN A 6 10.69 11.92 3.99
CA ASN A 6 11.43 13.09 3.51
C ASN A 6 10.87 13.72 2.21
N PRO A 7 9.60 14.15 2.20
CA PRO A 7 9.01 14.76 1.02
C PRO A 7 9.74 16.07 0.64
N PRO A 8 10.02 16.31 -0.65
CA PRO A 8 10.57 17.58 -1.13
C PRO A 8 9.66 18.76 -0.79
N SER A 9 10.22 19.95 -0.59
CA SER A 9 9.45 21.14 -0.19
C SER A 9 8.30 21.50 -1.15
N VAL A 10 8.47 21.23 -2.45
CA VAL A 10 7.43 21.43 -3.48
C VAL A 10 6.18 20.58 -3.22
N PHE A 11 6.32 19.43 -2.56
CA PHE A 11 5.21 18.54 -2.24
C PHE A 11 4.19 19.21 -1.32
N ARG A 12 4.58 20.21 -0.53
CA ARG A 12 3.66 20.96 0.32
C ARG A 12 2.62 21.73 -0.48
N VAL A 13 3.02 22.28 -1.64
CA VAL A 13 2.13 23.00 -2.55
C VAL A 13 1.19 22.02 -3.23
N LEU A 14 1.74 20.93 -3.77
CA LEU A 14 0.94 19.85 -4.35
C LEU A 14 -0.08 19.31 -3.35
N TRP A 15 0.34 19.02 -2.11
CA TRP A 15 -0.50 18.52 -1.03
C TRP A 15 -1.66 19.48 -0.75
N LYS A 16 -1.41 20.79 -0.64
CA LYS A 16 -2.49 21.79 -0.45
C LYS A 16 -3.51 21.76 -1.60
N LEU A 17 -3.09 21.51 -2.83
CA LEU A 17 -3.97 21.44 -3.99
C LEU A 17 -4.80 20.16 -4.02
N ILE A 18 -4.25 19.01 -3.61
CA ILE A 18 -4.95 17.72 -3.65
C ILE A 18 -5.80 17.42 -2.42
N ARG A 19 -5.46 17.99 -1.25
CA ARG A 19 -6.18 17.80 0.02
C ARG A 19 -7.72 17.99 -0.06
N PRO A 20 -8.27 18.98 -0.79
CA PRO A 20 -9.72 19.18 -0.89
C PRO A 20 -10.46 17.99 -1.52
N PHE A 21 -9.76 17.20 -2.34
CA PHE A 21 -10.32 16.04 -3.04
C PHE A 21 -10.19 14.73 -2.23
N ILE A 22 -9.53 14.77 -1.07
CA ILE A 22 -9.26 13.60 -0.24
C ILE A 22 -10.21 13.60 0.96
N ASP A 23 -10.92 12.50 1.17
CA ASP A 23 -11.80 12.34 2.33
C ASP A 23 -11.03 12.44 3.67
N LYS A 24 -11.69 12.95 4.71
CA LYS A 24 -11.11 13.15 6.05
C LYS A 24 -10.60 11.84 6.67
N ARG A 25 -11.19 10.69 6.33
CA ARG A 25 -10.72 9.37 6.77
C ARG A 25 -9.39 9.00 6.13
N THR A 26 -9.18 9.38 4.87
CA THR A 26 -7.93 9.11 4.13
C THR A 26 -6.83 10.06 4.55
N LEU A 27 -7.15 11.34 4.81
CA LEU A 27 -6.18 12.31 5.33
C LEU A 27 -5.54 11.88 6.66
N ARG A 28 -6.33 11.29 7.57
CA ARG A 28 -5.81 10.80 8.87
C ARG A 28 -4.84 9.62 8.75
N LYS A 29 -4.87 8.89 7.63
CA LYS A 29 -3.97 7.76 7.39
C LYS A 29 -2.62 8.18 6.80
N ILE A 30 -2.46 9.47 6.45
CA ILE A 30 -1.28 9.98 5.74
C ILE A 30 -0.42 10.75 6.72
N SER A 31 0.78 10.24 6.97
CA SER A 31 1.76 10.82 7.88
C SER A 31 3.00 11.26 7.11
N PHE A 32 3.45 12.49 7.36
CA PHE A 32 4.67 13.04 6.77
C PHE A 32 5.81 12.88 7.78
N LEU A 33 6.87 12.19 7.37
CA LEU A 33 8.04 12.02 8.21
C LEU A 33 9.14 13.02 7.81
N PRO A 34 9.86 13.61 8.80
CA PRO A 34 10.91 14.60 8.56
C PRO A 34 12.16 13.96 7.95
N ARG A 35 13.18 14.75 7.62
CA ARG A 35 14.42 14.24 7.02
C ARG A 35 15.15 13.20 7.90
N ASN A 36 15.05 13.35 9.22
CA ASN A 36 15.62 12.41 10.20
C ASN A 36 14.64 11.27 10.53
N PHE A 37 13.79 10.87 9.59
CA PHE A 37 12.74 9.86 9.81
C PHE A 37 13.28 8.52 10.35
N LYS A 38 14.55 8.20 10.08
CA LYS A 38 15.21 6.98 10.57
C LYS A 38 15.33 6.94 12.10
N GLU A 39 15.37 8.11 12.73
CA GLU A 39 15.46 8.25 14.18
C GLU A 39 14.07 8.35 14.84
N CYS A 40 13.00 8.56 14.04
CA CYS A 40 11.65 8.71 14.56
C CYS A 40 11.12 7.39 15.11
N ASP A 41 10.69 7.38 16.37
CA ASP A 41 10.13 6.19 17.02
C ASP A 41 8.82 5.71 16.39
N ILE A 42 8.09 6.61 15.71
CA ILE A 42 6.87 6.27 14.95
C ILE A 42 7.16 5.20 13.87
N LEU A 43 8.33 5.25 13.22
CA LEU A 43 8.70 4.25 12.22
C LEU A 43 8.93 2.88 12.88
N LYS A 44 9.58 2.86 14.05
CA LYS A 44 9.88 1.65 14.82
C LYS A 44 8.64 1.02 15.46
N GLU A 45 7.68 1.85 15.87
CA GLU A 45 6.41 1.39 16.43
C GLU A 45 5.49 0.78 15.37
N ARG A 46 5.61 1.23 14.11
CA ARG A 46 4.73 0.82 13.01
C ARG A 46 5.31 -0.29 12.14
N PHE A 47 6.64 -0.41 12.05
CA PHE A 47 7.32 -1.38 11.20
C PHE A 47 8.40 -2.14 11.96
N ASN A 48 8.57 -3.41 11.60
CA ASN A 48 9.75 -4.17 12.01
C ASN A 48 10.95 -3.67 11.21
N LEU A 49 11.96 -3.13 11.90
CA LEU A 49 13.14 -2.56 11.25
C LEU A 49 13.99 -3.63 10.54
N ASP A 50 13.95 -4.88 10.98
CA ASP A 50 14.74 -5.97 10.37
C ASP A 50 14.18 -6.39 9.01
N ASP A 51 12.88 -6.25 8.80
CA ASP A 51 12.20 -6.55 7.53
C ASP A 51 12.07 -5.33 6.61
N LEU A 52 12.68 -4.21 7.00
CA LEU A 52 12.60 -2.94 6.28
C LEU A 52 13.95 -2.59 5.67
N ASP A 53 13.92 -2.14 4.42
CA ASP A 53 15.11 -1.70 3.69
C ASP A 53 15.79 -0.51 4.40
N THR A 54 17.12 -0.51 4.41
CA THR A 54 17.99 0.57 4.87
C THR A 54 17.66 1.93 4.22
N ALA A 55 17.22 1.93 2.95
CA ALA A 55 16.76 3.15 2.26
C ALA A 55 15.54 3.79 2.96
N LEU A 56 14.69 2.96 3.56
CA LEU A 56 13.47 3.35 4.28
C LEU A 56 13.68 3.50 5.80
N GLY A 57 14.92 3.38 6.27
CA GLY A 57 15.28 3.53 7.68
C GLY A 57 15.26 2.24 8.50
N GLY A 58 15.15 1.08 7.84
CA GLY A 58 15.34 -0.22 8.47
C GLY A 58 16.81 -0.65 8.53
N ARG A 59 17.01 -1.94 8.83
CA ARG A 59 18.30 -2.62 8.93
C ARG A 59 18.50 -3.70 7.88
N GLY A 60 17.44 -4.02 7.12
CA GLY A 60 17.50 -5.00 6.05
C GLY A 60 18.25 -4.45 4.85
N ASP A 61 19.09 -5.29 4.26
CA ASP A 61 19.69 -5.04 2.95
C ASP A 61 18.97 -5.91 1.93
N PHE A 62 18.01 -5.30 1.23
CA PHE A 62 17.17 -5.97 0.24
C PHE A 62 17.42 -5.36 -1.14
N PRO A 63 18.53 -5.73 -1.81
CA PRO A 63 18.81 -5.23 -3.15
C PRO A 63 17.68 -5.63 -4.10
N TYR A 64 17.13 -4.65 -4.81
CA TYR A 64 16.08 -4.90 -5.79
C TYR A 64 16.65 -5.56 -7.04
N ASP A 65 16.23 -6.80 -7.29
CA ASP A 65 16.50 -7.56 -8.50
C ASP A 65 15.22 -7.66 -9.34
N HIS A 66 15.23 -6.99 -10.50
CA HIS A 66 14.07 -6.89 -11.38
C HIS A 66 13.63 -8.24 -11.93
N ASP A 67 14.58 -9.07 -12.37
CA ASP A 67 14.29 -10.34 -13.02
C ASP A 67 13.74 -11.35 -12.02
N LYS A 68 14.35 -11.43 -10.84
CA LYS A 68 13.88 -12.27 -9.73
C LYS A 68 12.50 -11.85 -9.25
N TYR A 69 12.27 -10.54 -9.07
CA TYR A 69 10.98 -10.02 -8.66
C TYR A 69 9.90 -10.27 -9.72
N GLY A 70 10.21 -10.05 -11.00
CA GLY A 70 9.29 -10.31 -12.11
C GLY A 70 8.91 -11.78 -12.24
N ALA A 71 9.85 -12.69 -12.07
CA ALA A 71 9.59 -14.13 -12.05
C ALA A 71 8.70 -14.54 -10.87
N MET A 72 8.96 -14.01 -9.67
CA MET A 72 8.12 -14.25 -8.48
C MET A 72 6.67 -13.78 -8.70
N MET A 73 6.49 -12.57 -9.21
CA MET A 73 5.15 -12.01 -9.46
C MET A 73 4.36 -12.85 -10.47
N LYS A 74 5.01 -13.32 -11.55
CA LYS A 74 4.38 -14.20 -12.54
C LYS A 74 3.95 -15.53 -11.92
N ALA A 75 4.83 -16.17 -11.14
CA ALA A 75 4.52 -17.43 -10.47
C ALA A 75 3.36 -17.29 -9.47
N GLU A 76 3.31 -16.19 -8.71
CA GLU A 76 2.17 -15.91 -7.81
C GLU A 76 0.86 -15.73 -8.57
N ASP A 77 0.88 -15.04 -9.71
CA ASP A 77 -0.31 -14.81 -10.52
C ASP A 77 -0.85 -16.11 -11.14
N GLU A 78 0.03 -17.03 -11.54
CA GLU A 78 -0.35 -18.38 -11.97
C GLU A 78 -1.03 -19.17 -10.84
N VAL A 79 -0.49 -19.09 -9.62
CA VAL A 79 -1.10 -19.71 -8.43
C VAL A 79 -2.44 -19.06 -8.07
N ARG A 80 -2.56 -17.73 -8.18
CA ARG A 80 -3.82 -17.02 -7.95
C ARG A 80 -4.89 -17.38 -8.98
N LYS A 81 -4.52 -17.54 -10.25
CA LYS A 81 -5.45 -17.97 -11.31
C LYS A 81 -6.03 -19.36 -11.03
N ASN A 82 -5.25 -20.22 -10.37
CA ASN A 82 -5.66 -21.59 -10.03
C ASN A 82 -6.37 -21.71 -8.68
N ARG A 83 -6.54 -20.62 -7.92
CA ARG A 83 -7.33 -20.64 -6.68
C ARG A 83 -8.81 -20.44 -6.99
N PRO A 84 -9.72 -21.21 -6.34
CA PRO A 84 -11.13 -20.92 -6.41
C PRO A 84 -11.37 -19.48 -5.91
N PRO A 85 -12.31 -18.74 -6.52
CA PRO A 85 -12.56 -17.35 -6.16
C PRO A 85 -12.92 -17.26 -4.67
N LEU A 86 -12.28 -16.32 -3.96
CA LEU A 86 -12.54 -16.09 -2.52
C LEU A 86 -13.99 -15.66 -2.25
N ILE A 87 -14.66 -15.15 -3.28
CA ILE A 87 -16.07 -14.78 -3.24
C ILE A 87 -16.78 -15.77 -4.17
N PRO A 88 -17.67 -16.64 -3.64
CA PRO A 88 -18.50 -17.47 -4.50
C PRO A 88 -19.32 -16.55 -5.42
N PRO A 89 -19.59 -16.95 -6.67
CA PRO A 89 -20.45 -16.16 -7.55
C PRO A 89 -21.76 -15.88 -6.82
N ARG A 90 -22.17 -14.60 -6.78
CA ARG A 90 -23.47 -14.22 -6.22
C ARG A 90 -24.51 -15.09 -6.94
N PRO A 91 -25.41 -15.80 -6.22
CA PRO A 91 -26.44 -16.57 -6.87
C PRO A 91 -27.18 -15.63 -7.81
N SER A 92 -27.22 -16.00 -9.10
CA SER A 92 -28.08 -15.34 -10.06
C SER A 92 -29.50 -15.45 -9.51
N THR A 93 -30.05 -14.33 -9.04
CA THR A 93 -31.49 -14.18 -8.85
C THR A 93 -32.10 -14.25 -10.24
N SER A 94 -32.24 -15.46 -10.75
CA SER A 94 -33.19 -15.77 -11.81
C SER A 94 -34.50 -16.09 -11.10
N SER A 95 -35.54 -15.42 -11.54
CA SER A 95 -36.94 -15.76 -11.33
C SER A 95 -37.57 -15.31 -10.00
N ALA A 96 -38.04 -14.06 -9.96
CA ALA A 96 -39.39 -13.70 -9.52
C ALA A 96 -39.55 -12.17 -9.44
N GLU A 97 -39.82 -11.50 -10.56
CA GLU A 97 -40.67 -10.29 -10.63
C GLU A 97 -41.22 -10.22 -12.06
N GLU A 98 -42.04 -11.20 -12.41
CA GLU A 98 -43.05 -11.09 -13.47
C GLU A 98 -44.25 -11.90 -12.96
N ASP A 99 -45.13 -11.24 -12.20
CA ASP A 99 -46.60 -11.30 -12.33
C ASP A 99 -47.27 -10.63 -11.10
N SER A 100 -48.17 -9.68 -11.42
CA SER A 100 -49.20 -8.99 -10.60
C SER A 100 -48.80 -7.84 -9.66
#